data_AF-A0A523YQ02-F1
#
_entry.id   AF-A0A523YQ02-F1
#
_cell.length_a   1.000
_cell.length_b   1.000
_cell.length_c   1.000
_cell.angle_alpha   90.00
_cell.angle_beta   90.00
_cell.angle_gamma   90.00
#
_symmetry.space_group_name_H-M   'P 1'
#
loop_
_entity.id
_entity.type
_entity.pdbx_description
1 polymer ?
#
loop_
_entity_poly.entity_id
_entity_poly.type
_entity_poly.pdbx_seq_one_letter_code
_entity_poly.pdbx_strand_id
1 'polypeptide(L)'
;FISRGDPHLIFKGNESFLTFVSVSNTPNTTGEYDLRKIEYSLSQERLRRRIETHLDSFSGGATAMIGERVLNLTFSYWGQGEWQGFWDSTKGTPDNADDSLPEAVKITISTQDEKAHEPPLILSTVVYLPVRG
;
A
#
# COMPACT_ATOMS: atom_id res chain seq x y z
N PHE A 1 -16.49 -1.08 -17.34
CA PHE A 1 -15.34 -0.25 -17.76
C PHE A 1 -14.88 0.57 -16.58
N ILE A 2 -13.58 0.55 -16.29
CA ILE A 2 -12.95 1.38 -15.25
C ILE A 2 -12.72 2.76 -15.87
N SER A 3 -13.21 3.83 -15.25
CA SER A 3 -13.02 5.21 -15.69
C SER A 3 -12.20 6.02 -14.70
N ARG A 4 -11.57 7.11 -15.16
CA ARG A 4 -10.99 8.14 -14.29
C ARG A 4 -12.09 8.69 -13.37
N GLY A 5 -11.84 8.86 -12.07
CA GLY A 5 -12.86 9.24 -11.09
C GLY A 5 -13.70 8.07 -10.55
N ASP A 6 -13.34 6.82 -10.83
CA ASP A 6 -14.00 5.68 -10.16
C ASP A 6 -13.63 5.69 -8.66
N PRO A 7 -14.60 5.91 -7.74
CA PRO A 7 -14.32 6.09 -6.32
C PRO A 7 -13.74 4.85 -5.65
N HIS A 8 -13.79 3.68 -6.32
CA HIS A 8 -13.20 2.46 -5.82
C HIS A 8 -11.70 2.39 -6.09
N LEU A 9 -11.16 3.19 -7.02
CA LEU A 9 -9.72 3.27 -7.31
C LEU A 9 -9.00 4.18 -6.30
N ILE A 10 -8.71 3.59 -5.14
CA ILE A 10 -8.05 4.32 -4.06
C ILE A 10 -6.55 4.03 -3.98
N PHE A 11 -5.79 5.04 -3.59
CA PHE A 11 -4.47 4.93 -2.98
C PHE A 11 -4.49 5.78 -1.71
N LYS A 12 -4.45 5.13 -0.55
CA LYS A 12 -4.51 5.79 0.75
C LYS A 12 -3.52 5.16 1.70
N GLY A 13 -2.82 5.99 2.46
CA GLY A 13 -1.98 5.48 3.50
C GLY A 13 -1.52 6.57 4.45
N ASN A 14 -1.08 6.13 5.61
CA ASN A 14 -0.37 6.96 6.57
C ASN A 14 0.95 6.27 6.93
N GLU A 15 1.60 6.72 8.00
CA GLU A 15 2.85 6.11 8.45
C GLU A 15 2.72 4.63 8.80
N SER A 16 1.56 4.11 9.20
CA SER A 16 1.42 2.74 9.73
C SER A 16 0.69 1.76 8.81
N PHE A 17 -0.01 2.24 7.79
CA PHE A 17 -0.69 1.38 6.82
C PHE A 17 -0.68 1.98 5.41
N LEU A 18 -0.80 1.10 4.43
CA LEU A 18 -0.94 1.43 3.02
C LEU A 18 -2.02 0.57 2.38
N THR A 19 -3.01 1.21 1.77
CA THR A 19 -4.12 0.58 1.07
C THR A 19 -4.22 1.12 -0.36
N PHE A 20 -4.23 0.22 -1.34
CA PHE A 20 -4.34 0.60 -2.74
C PHE A 20 -5.05 -0.46 -3.57
N VAL A 21 -5.56 -0.06 -4.74
CA VAL A 21 -6.12 -0.99 -5.73
C VAL A 21 -5.06 -1.34 -6.76
N SER A 22 -4.95 -2.62 -7.08
CA SER A 22 -4.06 -3.15 -8.12
C SER A 22 -4.75 -4.26 -8.91
N VAL A 23 -4.32 -4.46 -10.16
CA VAL A 23 -4.66 -5.66 -10.92
C VAL A 23 -4.11 -6.90 -10.21
N SER A 24 -4.88 -7.98 -10.21
CA SER A 24 -4.39 -9.30 -9.86
C SER A 24 -3.47 -9.82 -10.97
N ASN A 25 -2.41 -10.56 -10.62
CA ASN A 25 -1.51 -11.17 -11.63
C ASN A 25 -2.08 -12.47 -12.21
N THR A 26 -3.36 -12.76 -11.99
CA THR A 26 -4.01 -13.99 -12.44
C THR A 26 -5.23 -13.59 -13.26
N PRO A 27 -5.25 -13.85 -14.57
CA PRO A 27 -6.44 -13.59 -15.36
C PRO A 27 -7.57 -14.51 -14.89
N ASN A 28 -8.78 -13.98 -14.89
CA ASN A 28 -9.99 -14.74 -14.64
C ASN A 28 -10.28 -15.69 -15.83
N THR A 29 -11.39 -16.42 -15.75
CA THR A 29 -11.77 -17.41 -16.77
C THR A 29 -12.04 -16.82 -18.16
N THR A 30 -12.25 -15.51 -18.28
CA THR A 30 -12.42 -14.81 -19.56
C THR A 30 -11.12 -14.19 -20.07
N GLY A 31 -10.01 -14.33 -19.36
CA GLY A 31 -8.72 -13.73 -19.72
C GLY A 31 -8.53 -12.30 -19.23
N GLU A 32 -9.46 -11.76 -18.47
CA GLU A 32 -9.41 -10.40 -17.91
C GLU A 32 -8.76 -10.39 -16.52
N TYR A 33 -8.16 -9.27 -16.13
CA TYR A 33 -7.52 -9.14 -14.82
C TYR A 33 -8.45 -8.43 -13.84
N ASP A 34 -8.83 -9.12 -12.78
CA ASP A 34 -9.65 -8.53 -11.73
C ASP A 34 -8.83 -7.50 -10.94
N LEU A 35 -9.43 -6.36 -10.62
CA LEU A 35 -8.91 -5.43 -9.63
C LEU A 35 -9.14 -5.97 -8.22
N ARG A 36 -8.14 -5.79 -7.36
CA ARG A 36 -8.17 -6.17 -5.95
C ARG A 36 -7.70 -5.00 -5.10
N LYS A 37 -8.31 -4.84 -3.93
CA LYS A 37 -7.81 -3.91 -2.92
C LYS A 37 -6.81 -4.64 -2.04
N ILE A 38 -5.64 -4.05 -1.88
CA ILE A 38 -4.52 -4.59 -1.13
C ILE A 38 -4.24 -3.65 0.03
N GLU A 39 -4.08 -4.21 1.22
CA GLU A 39 -3.66 -3.49 2.41
C GLU A 39 -2.41 -4.13 3.01
N TYR A 40 -1.44 -3.30 3.38
CA TYR A 40 -0.31 -3.66 4.21
C TYR A 40 -0.40 -2.96 5.56
N SER A 41 -0.20 -3.72 6.63
CA SER A 41 -0.22 -3.21 7.99
C SER A 41 0.62 -4.09 8.92
N LEU A 42 0.99 -3.53 10.07
CA LEU A 42 1.69 -4.25 11.13
C LEU A 42 0.76 -4.51 12.31
N SER A 43 0.73 -5.74 12.82
CA SER A 43 -0.02 -6.04 14.04
C SER A 43 0.61 -7.19 14.81
N GLN A 44 0.89 -6.96 16.09
CA GLN A 44 1.57 -7.91 16.99
C GLN A 44 2.89 -8.41 16.39
N GLU A 45 3.73 -7.49 15.93
CA GLU A 45 5.03 -7.78 15.28
C GLU A 45 4.93 -8.62 14.00
N ARG A 46 3.74 -8.76 13.42
CA ARG A 46 3.52 -9.49 12.17
C ARG A 46 3.13 -8.55 11.05
N LEU A 47 3.93 -8.53 10.00
CA LEU A 47 3.61 -7.83 8.76
C LEU A 47 2.51 -8.60 8.04
N ARG A 48 1.39 -7.92 7.81
CA ARG A 48 0.18 -8.49 7.22
C ARG A 48 -0.03 -7.92 5.84
N ARG A 49 -0.48 -8.77 4.93
CA ARG A 49 -1.06 -8.38 3.65
C ARG A 49 -2.49 -8.89 3.58
N ARG A 50 -3.45 -7.98 3.42
CA ARG A 50 -4.86 -8.32 3.17
C ARG A 50 -5.19 -8.02 1.71
N ILE A 51 -5.87 -8.95 1.05
CA ILE A 51 -6.36 -8.80 -0.32
C ILE A 51 -7.87 -8.98 -0.29
N GLU A 52 -8.62 -7.95 -0.65
CA GLU A 52 -10.08 -7.98 -0.79
C GLU A 52 -10.42 -8.28 -2.26
N THR A 53 -11.30 -9.26 -2.46
CA THR A 53 -11.66 -9.76 -3.80
C THR A 53 -12.74 -8.92 -4.47
N HIS A 54 -13.53 -8.19 -3.70
CA HIS A 54 -14.63 -7.37 -4.18
C HIS A 54 -14.35 -5.92 -3.83
N LEU A 55 -14.46 -5.02 -4.81
CA LEU A 55 -14.26 -3.58 -4.58
C LEU A 55 -15.53 -2.89 -4.04
N ASP A 56 -16.68 -3.48 -4.32
CA ASP A 56 -18.04 -3.02 -4.01
C ASP A 56 -18.57 -3.54 -2.67
N SER A 57 -17.84 -4.46 -2.00
CA SER A 57 -18.22 -4.98 -0.69
C SER A 57 -17.02 -5.18 0.22
N PHE A 58 -17.20 -4.88 1.51
CA PHE A 58 -16.21 -5.19 2.56
C PHE A 58 -16.19 -6.69 2.94
N SER A 59 -16.83 -7.55 2.14
CA SER A 59 -16.98 -8.98 2.42
C SER A 59 -16.09 -9.82 1.52
N GLY A 60 -15.36 -10.75 2.14
CA GLY A 60 -14.43 -11.64 1.44
C GLY A 60 -13.00 -11.09 1.38
N GLY A 61 -12.07 -11.98 1.02
CA GLY A 61 -10.63 -11.69 0.97
C GLY A 61 -9.79 -12.64 1.82
N ALA A 62 -8.48 -12.52 1.68
CA ALA A 62 -7.50 -13.32 2.39
C ALA A 62 -6.47 -12.42 3.08
N THR A 63 -6.09 -12.80 4.30
CA THR A 63 -4.99 -12.17 5.02
C THR A 63 -3.83 -13.17 5.12
N ALA A 64 -2.66 -12.77 4.63
CA ALA A 64 -1.43 -13.52 4.73
C ALA A 64 -0.46 -12.81 5.68
N MET A 65 0.20 -13.57 6.55
CA MET A 65 1.38 -13.08 7.28
C MET A 65 2.56 -13.21 6.34
N ILE A 66 3.25 -12.10 6.05
CA ILE A 66 4.37 -12.07 5.10
C ILE A 66 5.70 -11.72 5.77
N GLY A 67 5.67 -11.45 7.08
CA GLY A 67 6.85 -11.26 7.92
C GLY A 67 6.49 -11.37 9.39
N GLU A 68 7.44 -11.86 10.19
CA GLU A 68 7.35 -11.96 11.65
C GLU A 68 8.47 -11.17 12.30
N ARG A 69 8.31 -10.81 13.58
CA ARG A 69 9.28 -10.03 14.37
C ARG A 69 9.62 -8.69 13.72
N VAL A 70 8.63 -8.11 13.05
CA VAL A 70 8.70 -6.77 12.50
C VAL A 70 8.32 -5.81 13.62
N LEU A 71 9.31 -5.10 14.17
CA LEU A 71 9.10 -4.14 15.25
C LEU A 71 8.40 -2.87 14.75
N ASN A 72 8.73 -2.44 13.53
CA ASN A 72 8.16 -1.25 12.93
C ASN A 72 7.99 -1.41 11.42
N LEU A 73 6.94 -0.81 10.89
CA LEU A 73 6.67 -0.67 9.46
C LEU A 73 6.24 0.78 9.26
N THR A 74 7.01 1.54 8.50
CA THR A 74 6.65 2.92 8.15
C THR A 74 6.59 3.18 6.67
N PHE A 75 5.62 4.01 6.29
CA PHE A 75 5.46 4.52 4.94
C PHE A 75 5.60 6.04 4.91
N SER A 76 6.26 6.56 3.88
CA SER A 76 6.20 7.99 3.53
C SER A 76 6.01 8.15 2.03
N TYR A 77 5.38 9.24 1.63
CA TYR A 77 4.87 9.46 0.29
C TYR A 77 5.52 10.70 -0.31
N TRP A 78 6.12 10.57 -1.49
CA TRP A 78 6.75 11.70 -2.17
C TRP A 78 5.75 12.38 -3.09
N GLY A 79 5.60 13.69 -2.92
CA GLY A 79 4.82 14.55 -3.81
C GLY A 79 5.06 16.01 -3.48
N GLN A 80 4.98 16.87 -4.50
CA GLN A 80 5.22 18.32 -4.35
C GLN A 80 6.63 18.67 -3.86
N GLY A 81 7.62 17.82 -4.13
CA GLY A 81 9.02 18.08 -3.77
C GLY A 81 9.39 17.75 -2.32
N GLU A 82 8.50 17.09 -1.56
CA GLU A 82 8.77 16.67 -0.18
C GLU A 82 8.17 15.30 0.18
N TRP A 83 8.65 14.73 1.28
CA TRP A 83 8.11 13.50 1.87
C TRP A 83 6.99 13.83 2.86
N GLN A 84 5.86 13.16 2.68
CA GLN A 84 4.66 13.32 3.49
C GLN A 84 4.37 12.04 4.27
N GLY A 85 3.87 12.15 5.50
CA GLY A 85 3.48 11.00 6.34
C GLY A 85 2.08 10.44 6.01
N PHE A 86 1.36 11.06 5.08
CA PHE A 86 0.01 10.69 4.69
C PHE A 86 -0.21 10.95 3.20
N TRP A 87 -1.05 10.13 2.57
CA TRP A 87 -1.56 10.36 1.22
C TRP A 87 -3.00 9.84 1.09
N ASP A 88 -3.84 10.58 0.38
CA ASP A 88 -5.19 10.14 0.00
C ASP A 88 -5.51 10.64 -1.41
N SER A 89 -5.46 9.73 -2.38
CA SER A 89 -5.73 10.05 -3.79
C SER A 89 -7.14 10.57 -4.04
N THR A 90 -8.09 10.31 -3.13
CA THR A 90 -9.50 10.75 -3.29
C THR A 90 -9.77 12.16 -2.78
N LYS A 91 -8.82 12.77 -2.08
CA LYS A 91 -9.01 14.10 -1.48
C LYS A 91 -8.37 15.24 -2.26
N GLY A 92 -7.74 14.93 -3.40
CA GLY A 92 -6.92 15.87 -4.14
C GLY A 92 -5.73 16.36 -3.32
N THR A 93 -4.60 16.59 -3.97
CA THR A 93 -3.59 17.49 -3.42
C THR A 93 -4.04 18.93 -3.69
N PRO A 94 -3.73 19.92 -2.82
CA PRO A 94 -4.24 21.30 -2.93
C PRO A 94 -4.10 21.95 -4.31
N ASP A 95 -3.12 21.52 -5.12
CA ASP A 95 -2.82 22.11 -6.43
C ASP A 95 -3.07 21.22 -7.65
N ASN A 96 -3.51 19.95 -7.53
CA ASN A 96 -3.84 19.14 -8.72
C ASN A 96 -4.77 17.96 -8.41
N ALA A 97 -5.80 17.87 -9.26
CA ALA A 97 -6.79 16.81 -9.55
C ALA A 97 -7.01 15.69 -8.52
N ASP A 98 -8.28 15.45 -8.22
CA ASP A 98 -8.78 14.17 -7.69
C ASP A 98 -8.14 13.01 -8.46
N ASP A 99 -7.70 11.97 -7.74
CA ASP A 99 -7.00 10.76 -8.20
C ASP A 99 -5.48 10.89 -8.48
N SER A 100 -4.74 11.73 -7.76
CA SER A 100 -3.27 11.77 -7.87
C SER A 100 -2.60 10.69 -6.99
N LEU A 101 -1.67 9.93 -7.59
CA LEU A 101 -0.76 9.02 -6.87
C LEU A 101 0.46 9.82 -6.39
N PRO A 102 1.12 9.41 -5.29
CA PRO A 102 2.44 9.93 -4.98
C PRO A 102 3.43 9.51 -6.08
N GLU A 103 4.47 10.30 -6.32
CA GLU A 103 5.49 9.93 -7.33
C GLU A 103 6.35 8.78 -6.83
N ALA A 104 6.51 8.65 -5.51
CA ALA A 104 7.21 7.54 -4.88
C ALA A 104 6.66 7.22 -3.48
N VAL A 105 6.89 5.99 -3.04
CA VAL A 105 6.60 5.52 -1.69
C VAL A 105 7.88 4.99 -1.08
N LYS A 106 8.31 5.54 0.05
CA LYS A 106 9.39 4.97 0.85
C LYS A 106 8.79 4.04 1.89
N ILE A 107 9.35 2.85 1.98
CA ILE A 107 8.97 1.82 2.94
C ILE A 107 10.17 1.59 3.84
N THR A 108 9.98 1.67 5.15
CA THR A 108 11.00 1.34 6.14
C THR A 108 10.48 0.25 7.05
N ILE A 109 11.31 -0.76 7.31
CA ILE A 109 10.99 -1.88 8.18
C ILE A 109 12.11 -2.00 9.22
N SER A 110 11.73 -2.17 10.48
CA SER A 110 12.65 -2.58 11.55
C SER A 110 12.32 -4.00 11.98
N THR A 111 13.31 -4.88 12.04
CA THR A 111 13.14 -6.31 12.36
C THR A 111 14.09 -6.75 13.46
N GLN A 112 13.68 -7.74 14.24
CA GLN A 112 14.48 -8.34 15.31
C GLN A 112 14.71 -9.83 15.06
N ASP A 113 15.91 -10.33 15.37
CA ASP A 113 16.17 -11.76 15.35
C ASP A 113 15.34 -12.53 16.39
N GLU A 114 15.02 -13.79 16.09
CA GLU A 114 15.12 -14.94 17.01
C GLU A 114 15.03 -14.71 18.52
N LYS A 115 16.14 -14.24 19.04
CA LYS A 115 16.46 -14.25 20.45
C LYS A 115 16.73 -12.85 20.98
N ALA A 116 16.47 -11.83 20.15
CA ALA A 116 16.80 -10.44 20.43
C ALA A 116 18.28 -10.26 20.85
N HIS A 117 19.18 -11.01 20.22
CA HIS A 117 20.61 -10.95 20.54
C HIS A 117 21.30 -9.78 19.82
N GLU A 118 20.88 -9.50 18.58
CA GLU A 118 21.47 -8.43 17.79
C GLU A 118 20.63 -7.14 17.95
N PRO A 119 21.20 -5.95 17.70
CA PRO A 119 20.39 -4.75 17.57
C PRO A 119 19.36 -4.87 16.43
N PRO A 120 18.21 -4.19 16.50
CA PRO A 120 17.23 -4.19 15.41
C PRO A 120 17.85 -3.80 14.07
N LEU A 121 17.57 -4.60 13.04
CA LEU A 121 17.98 -4.30 11.66
C LEU A 121 16.93 -3.38 11.03
N ILE A 122 17.37 -2.22 10.52
CA ILE A 122 16.51 -1.28 9.80
C ILE A 122 16.81 -1.38 8.31
N LEU A 123 15.78 -1.69 7.52
CA LEU A 123 15.82 -1.76 6.06
C LEU A 123 14.90 -0.69 5.49
N SER A 124 15.31 -0.05 4.39
CA SER A 124 14.42 0.88 3.68
C SER A 124 14.59 0.76 2.17
N THR A 125 13.49 1.00 1.45
CA THR A 125 13.47 1.05 0.00
C THR A 125 12.52 2.14 -0.48
N VAL A 126 12.74 2.63 -1.70
CA VAL A 126 11.88 3.61 -2.37
C VAL A 126 11.31 2.96 -3.63
N VAL A 127 9.99 2.96 -3.74
CA VAL A 127 9.25 2.46 -4.89
C VAL A 127 8.72 3.66 -5.66
N TYR A 128 9.22 3.87 -6.88
CA TYR A 128 8.72 4.90 -7.78
C TYR A 128 7.45 4.42 -8.47
N LEU A 129 6.39 5.23 -8.41
CA LEU A 129 5.13 4.93 -9.09
C LEU A 129 5.17 5.52 -10.51
N PRO A 130 4.55 4.85 -11.50
CA PRO A 130 4.42 5.39 -12.85
C PRO A 130 3.40 6.53 -12.85
N VAL A 131 3.77 7.67 -12.31
CA VAL A 131 3.05 8.93 -12.47
C VAL A 131 3.35 9.47 -13.87
N ARG A 132 2.32 9.87 -14.62
CA ARG A 132 2.51 10.47 -15.95
C ARG A 132 3.34 11.75 -15.80
N GLY A 133 4.39 11.89 -16.61
CA GLY A 133 4.97 13.19 -16.94
C GLY A 133 4.05 14.00 -17.83
#